data_AF-A0A8H7N6Q0-F1
#
_entry.id   AF-A0A8H7N6Q0-F1
#
_cell.length_a   1.000
_cell.length_b   1.000
_cell.length_c   1.000
_cell.angle_alpha   90.00
_cell.angle_beta   90.00
_cell.angle_gamma   90.00
#
_symmetry.space_group_name_H-M   'P 1'
#
loop_
_entity.id
_entity.type
_entity.pdbx_description
1 polymer ?
#
loop_
_entity_poly.entity_id
_entity_poly.type
_entity_poly.pdbx_seq_one_letter_code
_entity_poly.pdbx_strand_id
1 'polypeptide(L)'
;MASSTSTTTPSKHAFTQRVQDVRCPKSDINALILDYLTMEGYSMAAAKFSKEANLQPQQDDASIRSRQEIQHYIHIGNFEAAIESLNEYDPAILDEDESLHLRFCDCS
;
A
#
# COMPACT_ATOMS: atom_id res chain seq x y z
N MET A 1 -15.34 42.43 42.53
CA MET A 1 -15.98 41.12 42.27
C MET A 1 -14.98 40.27 41.52
N ALA A 2 -14.52 39.16 42.11
CA ALA A 2 -13.54 38.27 41.50
C ALA A 2 -14.26 37.07 40.88
N SER A 3 -14.31 37.02 39.54
CA SER A 3 -14.80 35.86 38.81
C SER A 3 -13.72 34.78 38.84
N SER A 4 -13.99 33.71 39.58
CA SER A 4 -13.17 32.50 39.60
C SER A 4 -13.43 31.73 38.30
N THR A 5 -12.46 31.73 37.38
CA THR A 5 -12.49 30.84 36.23
C THR A 5 -12.12 29.44 36.69
N SER A 6 -13.10 28.55 36.66
CA SER A 6 -12.94 27.13 36.95
C SER A 6 -12.01 26.51 35.90
N THR A 7 -10.79 26.17 36.28
CA THR A 7 -9.85 25.42 35.44
C THR A 7 -10.33 23.98 35.36
N THR A 8 -11.19 23.67 34.39
CA THR A 8 -11.59 22.29 34.06
C THR A 8 -10.37 21.55 33.56
N THR A 9 -9.80 20.69 34.41
CA THR A 9 -8.72 19.77 34.05
C THR A 9 -9.30 18.71 33.10
N PRO A 10 -8.77 18.51 31.87
CA PRO A 10 -9.31 17.51 30.97
C PRO A 10 -9.00 16.13 31.56
N SER A 11 -10.02 15.39 31.99
CA SER A 11 -9.87 14.00 32.41
C SER A 11 -9.31 13.23 31.21
N LYS A 12 -8.12 12.63 31.34
CA LYS A 12 -7.59 11.73 30.31
C LYS A 12 -8.61 10.60 30.12
N HIS A 13 -9.35 10.65 29.01
CA HIS A 13 -10.44 9.71 28.72
C HIS A 13 -9.90 8.28 28.68
N ALA A 14 -10.70 7.31 29.12
CA ALA A 14 -10.34 5.89 29.16
C ALA A 14 -9.83 5.33 27.80
N PHE A 15 -10.20 5.97 26.69
CA PHE A 15 -9.67 5.68 25.36
C PHE A 15 -8.16 5.96 25.26
N THR A 16 -7.68 7.11 25.75
CA THR A 16 -6.27 7.51 25.68
C THR A 16 -5.38 6.57 26.47
N GLN A 17 -5.85 6.04 27.61
CA GLN A 17 -5.12 5.07 28.41
C GLN A 17 -4.95 3.74 27.65
N ARG A 18 -6.04 3.23 27.05
CA ARG A 18 -5.98 2.01 26.22
C ARG A 18 -5.03 2.16 25.04
N VAL A 19 -4.97 3.34 24.41
CA VAL A 19 -4.03 3.61 23.31
C VAL A 19 -2.57 3.58 23.79
N GLN A 20 -2.29 4.04 25.01
CA GLN A 20 -0.94 3.99 25.59
C GLN A 20 -0.51 2.56 25.98
N ASP A 21 -1.47 1.71 26.34
CA ASP A 21 -1.22 0.30 26.69
C ASP A 21 -0.87 -0.54 25.44
N VAL A 22 -1.28 -0.10 24.25
CA VAL A 22 -0.91 -0.75 22.98
C VAL A 22 0.53 -0.39 22.62
N ARG A 23 1.43 -1.36 22.76
CA ARG A 23 2.80 -1.25 22.25
C ARG A 23 2.86 -1.65 20.79
N CYS A 24 2.84 -0.67 19.90
CA CYS A 24 3.29 -0.83 18.51
C CYS A 24 4.59 -0.03 18.35
N PRO A 25 5.74 -0.69 18.16
CA PRO A 25 6.99 0.03 17.97
C PRO A 25 6.93 0.78 16.63
N LYS A 26 7.46 2.01 16.62
CA LYS A 26 7.47 2.85 15.42
C LYS A 26 8.21 2.20 14.24
N SER A 27 9.16 1.31 14.52
CA SER A 27 9.88 0.52 13.51
C SER A 27 8.92 -0.31 12.65
N ASP A 28 7.92 -0.92 13.27
CA ASP A 28 6.99 -1.83 12.58
C ASP A 28 6.05 -1.02 11.69
N ILE A 29 5.60 0.14 12.16
CA ILE A 29 4.80 1.08 11.37
C ILE A 29 5.63 1.57 10.17
N ASN A 30 6.89 1.95 10.39
CA ASN A 30 7.75 2.41 9.31
C ASN A 30 8.02 1.28 8.30
N ALA A 31 8.19 0.03 8.76
CA ALA A 31 8.34 -1.11 7.87
C ALA A 31 7.09 -1.34 7.01
N LEU A 32 5.89 -1.24 7.60
CA LEU A 32 4.63 -1.35 6.86
C LEU A 32 4.45 -0.22 5.83
N ILE A 33 4.85 1.00 6.18
CA ILE A 33 4.79 2.13 5.24
C ILE A 33 5.77 1.90 4.08
N LEU A 34 6.99 1.45 4.38
CA LEU A 34 7.99 1.17 3.34
C LEU A 34 7.51 0.05 2.41
N ASP A 35 6.96 -1.03 2.96
CA ASP A 35 6.41 -2.14 2.19
C ASP A 35 5.27 -1.70 1.28
N TYR A 36 4.35 -0.87 1.78
CA TYR A 36 3.29 -0.29 0.95
C TYR A 36 3.85 0.56 -0.19
N LEU A 37 4.82 1.46 0.09
CA LEU A 37 5.41 2.31 -0.93
C LEU A 37 6.14 1.51 -2.00
N THR A 38 6.80 0.42 -1.61
CA THR A 38 7.46 -0.51 -2.52
C THR A 38 6.43 -1.31 -3.33
N MET A 39 5.41 -1.90 -2.70
CA MET A 39 4.40 -2.74 -3.37
C MET A 39 3.52 -1.94 -4.34
N GLU A 40 3.24 -0.68 -4.02
CA GLU A 40 2.52 0.26 -4.89
C GLU A 40 3.45 0.98 -5.89
N GLY A 41 4.70 0.54 -6.04
CA GLY A 41 5.65 1.04 -7.05
C GLY A 41 6.01 2.52 -6.92
N TYR A 42 5.79 3.12 -5.75
CA TYR A 42 6.25 4.47 -5.43
C TYR A 42 7.74 4.48 -5.09
N SER A 43 8.59 4.02 -6.01
CA SER A 43 10.03 3.83 -5.82
C SER A 43 10.75 5.07 -5.28
N MET A 44 10.42 6.26 -5.78
CA MET A 44 11.00 7.53 -5.29
C MET A 44 10.59 7.86 -3.86
N ALA A 45 9.35 7.55 -3.48
CA ALA A 45 8.87 7.76 -2.11
C ALA A 45 9.47 6.73 -1.16
N ALA A 46 9.52 5.45 -1.54
CA ALA A 46 10.17 4.38 -0.80
C ALA A 46 11.67 4.67 -0.56
N ALA A 47 12.38 5.18 -1.57
CA ALA A 47 13.79 5.53 -1.47
C ALA A 47 14.06 6.73 -0.54
N LYS A 48 13.17 7.73 -0.51
CA LYS A 48 13.26 8.85 0.45
C LYS A 48 12.89 8.40 1.86
N PHE A 49 11.80 7.67 1.98
CA PHE A 49 11.28 7.20 3.27
C PHE A 49 12.23 6.24 3.96
N SER A 50 12.85 5.30 3.24
CA SER A 50 13.86 4.39 3.82
C SER A 50 15.06 5.13 4.42
N LYS A 51 15.53 6.20 3.76
CA LYS A 51 16.60 7.07 4.28
C LYS A 51 16.18 7.83 5.53
N GLU A 52 14.97 8.38 5.53
CA GLU A 52 14.44 9.15 6.68
C GLU A 52 14.14 8.26 7.89
N ALA A 53 13.61 7.06 7.65
CA ALA A 53 13.25 6.09 8.69
C ALA A 53 14.42 5.20 9.14
N ASN A 54 15.61 5.37 8.55
CA ASN A 54 16.79 4.53 8.77
C ASN A 54 16.50 3.02 8.59
N LEU A 55 15.73 2.71 7.55
CA LEU A 55 15.37 1.36 7.15
C LEU A 55 16.25 0.89 5.99
N GLN A 56 16.43 -0.43 5.88
CA GLN A 56 17.08 -1.00 4.71
C GLN A 56 16.27 -0.66 3.45
N PRO A 57 16.90 -0.15 2.37
CA PRO A 57 16.21 0.06 1.12
C PRO A 57 15.69 -1.28 0.58
N GLN A 58 14.37 -1.42 0.44
CA GLN A 58 13.82 -2.48 -0.40
C GLN A 58 14.15 -2.13 -1.87
N GLN A 59 14.80 -3.03 -2.59
CA GLN A 59 15.06 -2.84 -4.01
C GLN A 59 13.73 -2.88 -4.79
N ASP A 60 13.66 -2.12 -5.88
CA ASP A 60 12.57 -2.23 -6.85
C ASP A 60 12.59 -3.63 -7.48
N ASP A 61 11.74 -4.51 -6.96
CA ASP A 61 11.51 -5.82 -7.54
C ASP A 61 10.97 -5.66 -8.96
N ALA A 62 11.60 -6.34 -9.91
CA ALA A 62 11.14 -6.34 -11.31
C ALA A 62 9.68 -6.82 -11.42
N SER A 63 9.27 -7.73 -10.54
CA SER A 63 7.90 -8.24 -10.47
C SER A 63 6.86 -7.19 -10.07
N ILE A 64 7.22 -6.26 -9.18
CA ILE A 64 6.33 -5.16 -8.78
C ILE A 64 6.09 -4.25 -9.98
N ARG A 65 7.13 -3.93 -10.75
CA ARG A 65 7.03 -3.11 -11.95
C ARG A 65 6.14 -3.76 -13.01
N SER A 66 6.36 -5.05 -13.30
CA SER A 66 5.50 -5.80 -14.23
C SER A 66 4.03 -5.80 -13.77
N ARG A 67 3.77 -6.03 -12.47
CA ARG A 67 2.41 -5.97 -11.91
C ARG A 67 1.76 -4.60 -12.04
N GLN A 68 2.52 -3.53 -11.83
CA GLN A 68 2.03 -2.15 -11.97
C GLN A 68 1.65 -1.82 -13.42
N GLU A 69 2.47 -2.28 -14.36
CA GLU A 69 2.26 -2.08 -15.79
C GLU A 69 0.99 -2.80 -16.26
N ILE A 70 0.78 -4.05 -15.83
CA ILE A 70 -0.47 -4.78 -16.07
C ILE A 70 -1.67 -4.03 -15.49
N GLN A 71 -1.60 -3.57 -14.23
CA GLN A 71 -2.68 -2.78 -13.62
C GLN A 71 -2.97 -1.50 -14.38
N HIS A 72 -1.92 -0.81 -14.84
CA HIS A 72 -2.06 0.41 -15.64
C HIS A 72 -2.85 0.15 -16.92
N TYR A 73 -2.49 -0.90 -17.67
CA TYR A 73 -3.20 -1.30 -18.89
C TYR A 73 -4.67 -1.64 -18.63
N ILE A 74 -4.97 -2.32 -17.52
CA ILE A 74 -6.35 -2.60 -17.09
C ILE A 74 -7.11 -1.29 -16.80
N HIS A 75 -6.51 -0.36 -16.07
CA HIS A 75 -7.16 0.89 -15.68
C HIS A 75 -7.48 1.82 -16.86
N ILE A 76 -6.65 1.80 -17.91
CA ILE A 76 -6.89 2.59 -19.12
C ILE A 76 -7.79 1.86 -20.14
N GLY A 77 -8.22 0.63 -19.85
CA GLY A 77 -9.04 -0.19 -20.73
C GLY A 77 -8.29 -0.79 -21.91
N ASN A 78 -6.95 -0.84 -21.86
CA ASN A 78 -6.13 -1.49 -22.88
C ASN A 78 -5.92 -2.97 -22.51
N PHE A 79 -6.95 -3.77 -22.77
CA PHE A 79 -6.97 -5.18 -22.38
C PHE A 79 -5.98 -6.05 -23.18
N GLU A 80 -5.74 -5.72 -24.45
CA GLU A 80 -4.80 -6.46 -25.31
C GLU A 80 -3.37 -6.37 -24.75
N ALA A 81 -2.89 -5.17 -24.44
CA ALA A 81 -1.59 -4.97 -23.82
C ALA A 81 -1.51 -5.53 -22.38
N ALA A 82 -2.62 -5.49 -21.63
CA ALA A 82 -2.70 -6.10 -20.31
C ALA A 82 -2.54 -7.62 -20.36
N ILE A 83 -3.19 -8.28 -21.33
CA ILE A 83 -3.14 -9.73 -21.52
C ILE A 83 -1.74 -10.17 -21.97
N GLU A 84 -1.13 -9.45 -22.92
CA GLU A 84 0.24 -9.73 -23.36
C GLU A 84 1.24 -9.61 -22.21
N SER A 85 1.18 -8.49 -21.47
CA SER A 85 2.06 -8.25 -20.31
C SER A 85 1.83 -9.27 -19.18
N LEU A 86 0.59 -9.72 -18.99
CA LEU A 86 0.25 -10.74 -18.01
C LEU A 86 0.78 -12.11 -18.41
N ASN A 87 0.64 -12.50 -19.68
CA ASN A 87 1.19 -13.76 -20.20
C ASN A 87 2.72 -13.80 -20.16
N GLU A 88 3.40 -12.66 -20.35
CA GLU A 88 4.84 -12.56 -20.17
C GLU A 88 5.26 -12.69 -18.70
N TYR A 89 4.45 -12.16 -17.79
CA TYR A 89 4.72 -12.18 -16.35
C TYR A 89 4.41 -13.54 -15.70
N ASP A 90 3.26 -14.13 -16.00
CA ASP A 90 2.85 -15.46 -15.54
C ASP A 90 1.91 -16.11 -16.57
N PRO A 91 2.43 -17.02 -17.41
CA PRO A 91 1.66 -17.61 -18.51
C PRO A 91 0.54 -18.56 -18.03
N ALA A 92 0.50 -18.97 -16.75
CA ALA A 92 -0.51 -19.89 -16.23
C ALA A 92 -1.75 -19.18 -15.68
N ILE A 93 -1.67 -17.87 -15.37
CA ILE A 93 -2.77 -17.16 -14.68
C ILE A 93 -4.07 -17.14 -15.48
N LEU A 94 -4.00 -16.99 -16.81
CA LEU A 94 -5.20 -16.94 -17.66
C LEU A 94 -5.81 -18.33 -17.91
N ASP A 95 -5.01 -19.39 -17.81
CA ASP A 95 -5.45 -20.78 -18.00
C ASP A 95 -6.03 -21.37 -16.69
N GLU A 96 -5.54 -20.93 -15.52
CA GLU A 96 -6.01 -21.40 -14.21
C GLU A 96 -7.25 -20.65 -13.70
N ASP A 97 -7.45 -19.39 -14.09
CA ASP A 97 -8.59 -18.58 -13.67
C ASP A 97 -9.54 -18.24 -14.82
N GLU A 98 -10.43 -19.20 -15.12
CA GLU A 98 -11.48 -19.07 -16.14
C GLU A 98 -12.38 -17.83 -15.89
N SER A 99 -12.52 -17.39 -14.63
CA SER A 99 -13.32 -16.21 -14.27
C SER A 99 -12.63 -14.89 -14.62
N LEU A 100 -11.30 -14.87 -14.57
CA LEU A 100 -10.48 -13.76 -15.02
C LEU A 100 -10.55 -13.64 -16.55
N HIS A 101 -10.39 -14.77 -17.27
CA HIS A 101 -10.47 -14.82 -18.74
C HIS A 101 -11.82 -14.32 -19.27
N LEU A 102 -12.94 -14.77 -18.66
CA LEU A 102 -14.29 -14.30 -19.03
C LEU A 102 -14.44 -12.79 -18.89
N ARG A 103 -13.88 -12.17 -17.83
CA ARG A 103 -13.95 -10.71 -17.63
C ARG A 103 -13.17 -9.91 -18.67
N PHE A 104 -12.08 -10.46 -19.20
CA PHE A 104 -11.33 -9.83 -20.29
C PHE A 104 -12.03 -10.00 -21.66
N CYS A 105 -12.75 -11.11 -21.88
CA CYS A 105 -13.46 -11.37 -23.13
C CYS A 105 -14.85 -10.72 -23.22
N ASP A 106 -15.58 -10.56 -22.11
CA ASP A 106 -16.97 -10.08 -22.09
C ASP A 106 -17.14 -8.58 -22.40
N CYS A 107 -16.04 -7.85 -22.67
CA CYS A 107 -16.07 -6.42 -22.96
C CYS A 107 -15.99 -6.08 -24.47
N SER A 108 -16.08 -7.09 -25.37
CA SER A 108 -16.21 -6.91 -26.83
C SER A 108 -17.66 -6.82 -27.31
#